data_AF-A0A3D3P477-F1
#
_entry.id   AF-A0A3D3P477-F1
#
_cell.length_a   1.000
_cell.length_b   1.000
_cell.length_c   1.000
_cell.angle_alpha   90.00
_cell.angle_beta   90.00
_cell.angle_gamma   90.00
#
_symmetry.space_group_name_H-M   'P 1'
#
loop_
_entity.id
_entity.type
_entity.pdbx_description
1 polymer ?
#
loop_
_entity_poly.entity_id
_entity_poly.type
_entity_poly.pdbx_seq_one_letter_code
_entity_poly.pdbx_strand_id
1 'polypeptide(L)'
;MPCKDDFSGAEIFRSSGRNATIATIDVFSRFWGITYLNNIMESLSNRVTSVTPSLTLSVTNQAKALRAAGEEIYGLAGGEPDCDTPDFIKQAAYTALAEGKTKYTPAAGIPELREALSTKLKTQNNVDYDPSQICVTSGAKQACYNAIIAVIEEGD
;
A
#
# COMPACT_ATOMS: atom_id res chain seq x y z
N MET A 1 12.75 30.46 -39.24
CA MET A 1 12.38 31.77 -38.65
C MET A 1 12.01 31.51 -37.20
N PRO A 2 12.89 31.78 -36.21
CA PRO A 2 12.52 31.78 -34.80
C PRO A 2 12.21 33.22 -34.35
N CYS A 3 11.13 33.40 -33.59
CA CYS A 3 10.74 34.68 -33.02
C CYS A 3 11.19 34.73 -31.54
N LYS A 4 11.82 35.84 -31.17
CA LYS A 4 12.38 36.11 -29.84
C LYS A 4 11.31 36.56 -28.86
N ASP A 5 11.56 36.21 -27.60
CA ASP A 5 10.92 36.69 -26.39
C ASP A 5 11.00 38.21 -26.26
N ASP A 6 9.98 38.82 -25.64
CA ASP A 6 10.13 40.06 -24.85
C ASP A 6 8.98 40.14 -23.82
N PHE A 7 9.29 39.82 -22.56
CA PHE A 7 8.45 40.11 -21.39
C PHE A 7 8.93 41.40 -20.74
N SER A 8 8.05 42.41 -20.62
CA SER A 8 8.29 43.53 -19.71
C SER A 8 6.98 44.03 -19.09
N GLY A 9 6.97 44.17 -17.76
CA GLY A 9 6.00 44.97 -17.01
C GLY A 9 4.96 44.18 -16.20
N ALA A 10 5.30 43.79 -14.97
CA ALA A 10 4.32 43.44 -13.94
C ALA A 10 4.35 44.52 -12.84
N GLU A 11 3.32 45.38 -12.82
CA GLU A 11 3.02 46.24 -11.68
C GLU A 11 2.34 45.43 -10.57
N ILE A 12 2.77 45.66 -9.33
CA ILE A 12 2.27 45.02 -8.12
C ILE A 12 1.11 45.86 -7.59
N PHE A 13 -0.12 45.34 -7.63
CA PHE A 13 -1.24 45.89 -6.87
C PHE A 13 -1.63 44.93 -5.73
N ARG A 14 -1.43 45.38 -4.49
CA ARG A 14 -1.96 44.71 -3.29
C ARG A 14 -3.44 45.09 -3.13
N SER A 15 -4.30 44.08 -3.01
CA SER A 15 -5.67 44.24 -2.50
C SER A 15 -5.99 43.09 -1.54
N SER A 16 -6.35 43.48 -0.33
CA SER A 16 -6.79 42.69 0.81
C SER A 16 -8.18 42.08 0.60
N GLY A 17 -8.33 40.77 0.83
CA GLY A 17 -9.65 40.12 0.90
C GLY A 17 -9.55 38.59 0.88
N ARG A 18 -10.24 37.93 1.81
CA ARG A 18 -10.37 36.48 1.93
C ARG A 18 -10.81 35.85 0.60
N ASN A 19 -10.22 34.71 0.25
CA ASN A 19 -10.24 33.99 -1.05
C ASN A 19 -9.02 34.29 -1.94
N ALA A 20 -7.85 33.78 -1.52
CA ALA A 20 -6.71 33.60 -2.41
C ALA A 20 -6.98 32.39 -3.32
N THR A 21 -7.88 32.57 -4.28
CA THR A 21 -7.92 31.74 -5.48
C THR A 21 -6.55 31.87 -6.13
N ILE A 22 -5.83 30.75 -6.26
CA ILE A 22 -4.59 30.64 -7.02
C ILE A 22 -4.95 30.92 -8.49
N ALA A 23 -5.01 32.20 -8.84
CA ALA A 23 -5.21 32.70 -10.19
C ALA A 23 -3.85 33.14 -10.74
N THR A 24 -2.96 32.17 -10.95
CA THR A 24 -1.84 32.31 -11.88
C THR A 24 -1.48 30.94 -12.44
N ILE A 25 -2.35 30.41 -13.30
CA ILE A 25 -2.05 29.51 -14.42
C ILE A 25 -3.25 29.69 -15.39
N ASP A 26 -3.26 30.81 -16.10
CA ASP A 26 -4.11 31.04 -17.28
C ASP A 26 -3.10 31.61 -18.28
N VAL A 27 -2.47 30.78 -19.14
CA VAL A 27 -2.94 30.58 -20.52
C VAL A 27 -2.69 29.13 -21.03
N PHE A 28 -1.93 28.29 -20.31
CA PHE A 28 -1.52 26.97 -20.82
C PHE A 28 -2.55 25.83 -20.61
N SER A 29 -3.56 26.05 -19.75
CA SER A 29 -4.55 25.03 -19.35
C SER A 29 -5.71 24.82 -20.33
N ARG A 30 -5.91 25.71 -21.33
CA ARG A 30 -7.12 25.71 -22.15
C ARG A 30 -7.11 24.75 -23.34
N PHE A 31 -5.98 24.11 -23.64
CA PHE A 31 -5.86 23.31 -24.87
C PHE A 31 -5.82 21.79 -24.64
N TRP A 32 -5.44 21.30 -23.45
CA TRP A 32 -5.43 19.87 -23.14
C TRP A 32 -5.75 19.59 -21.66
N GLY A 33 -7.04 19.35 -21.35
CA GLY A 33 -7.43 18.26 -20.44
C GLY A 33 -7.22 18.38 -18.91
N ILE A 34 -7.39 19.55 -18.27
CA ILE A 34 -7.45 19.63 -16.79
C ILE A 34 -8.83 19.24 -16.20
N THR A 35 -9.81 18.86 -17.02
CA THR A 35 -11.08 18.29 -16.50
C THR A 35 -10.93 16.83 -16.04
N TYR A 36 -9.89 16.12 -16.49
CA TYR A 36 -9.79 14.68 -16.29
C TYR A 36 -9.25 14.29 -14.90
N LEU A 37 -8.39 15.11 -14.29
CA LEU A 37 -7.83 14.84 -12.96
C LEU A 37 -8.81 15.20 -11.83
N ASN A 38 -9.62 16.26 -12.00
CA ASN A 38 -10.65 16.62 -11.01
C ASN A 38 -11.82 15.61 -10.97
N ASN A 39 -12.15 14.96 -12.09
CA ASN A 39 -13.21 13.95 -12.16
C ASN A 39 -12.89 12.62 -11.45
N ILE A 40 -11.61 12.27 -11.28
CA ILE A 40 -11.22 11.00 -10.64
C ILE A 40 -11.49 11.05 -9.13
N MET A 41 -11.31 12.22 -8.52
CA MET A 41 -11.43 12.37 -7.06
C MET A 41 -12.91 12.42 -6.60
N GLU A 42 -13.83 12.86 -7.46
CA GLU A 42 -15.29 12.80 -7.22
C GLU A 42 -15.85 11.36 -7.28
N SER A 43 -15.17 10.41 -7.94
CA SER A 43 -15.65 9.03 -8.11
C SER A 43 -15.14 8.04 -7.05
N LEU A 44 -14.24 8.44 -6.15
CA LEU A 44 -13.68 7.56 -5.12
C LEU A 44 -14.55 7.57 -3.86
N SER A 45 -14.67 6.41 -3.21
CA SER A 45 -15.38 6.32 -1.94
C SER A 45 -14.67 7.14 -0.85
N ASN A 46 -15.44 7.82 0.01
CA ASN A 46 -14.92 8.60 1.12
C ASN A 46 -13.93 7.83 2.01
N ARG A 47 -14.15 6.52 2.20
CA ARG A 47 -13.28 5.65 3.02
C ARG A 47 -11.86 5.56 2.47
N VAL A 48 -11.69 5.56 1.15
CA VAL A 48 -10.36 5.51 0.51
C VAL A 48 -9.73 6.90 0.54
N THR A 49 -10.53 7.94 0.30
CA THR A 49 -10.07 9.33 0.34
C THR A 49 -9.57 9.76 1.71
N SER A 50 -10.09 9.17 2.80
CA SER A 50 -9.62 9.42 4.17
C SER A 50 -8.31 8.71 4.54
N VAL A 51 -7.84 7.73 3.76
CA VAL A 51 -6.62 6.98 4.09
C VAL A 51 -5.39 7.79 3.72
N THR A 52 -4.54 8.06 4.71
CA THR A 52 -3.26 8.76 4.48
C THR A 52 -2.25 7.80 3.85
N PRO A 53 -1.48 8.24 2.83
CA PRO A 53 -0.41 7.42 2.24
C PRO A 53 0.62 6.96 3.28
N SER A 54 1.15 5.74 3.10
CA SER A 54 2.16 5.18 4.01
C SER A 54 3.52 5.85 3.82
N LEU A 55 4.01 6.49 4.90
CA LEU A 55 5.34 7.12 4.94
C LEU A 55 6.48 6.11 4.78
N THR A 56 6.33 4.89 5.31
CA THR A 56 7.35 3.84 5.19
C THR A 56 7.55 3.42 3.73
N LEU A 57 6.44 3.31 2.99
CA LEU A 57 6.50 2.93 1.58
C LEU A 57 7.14 4.03 0.73
N SER A 58 6.82 5.30 0.98
CA SER A 58 7.43 6.41 0.24
C SER A 58 8.94 6.48 0.47
N VAL A 59 9.41 6.36 1.71
CA VAL A 59 10.84 6.37 2.03
C VAL A 59 11.56 5.16 1.41
N THR A 60 10.97 3.97 1.50
CA THR A 60 11.57 2.76 0.93
C THR A 60 11.66 2.83 -0.60
N ASN A 61 10.63 3.37 -1.27
CA ASN A 61 10.63 3.55 -2.72
C ASN A 61 11.65 4.59 -3.17
N GLN A 62 11.77 5.71 -2.43
CA GLN A 62 12.79 6.72 -2.71
C GLN A 62 14.21 6.15 -2.56
N ALA A 63 14.46 5.39 -1.49
CA ALA A 63 15.75 4.72 -1.29
C ALA A 63 16.09 3.75 -2.44
N LYS A 64 15.11 2.99 -2.93
CA LYS A 64 15.27 2.11 -4.10
C LYS A 64 15.58 2.90 -5.38
N ALA A 65 14.90 4.03 -5.60
CA ALA A 65 15.12 4.88 -6.78
C ALA A 65 16.52 5.51 -6.78
N LEU A 66 16.99 5.98 -5.63
CA LEU A 66 18.34 6.55 -5.48
C LEU A 66 19.43 5.48 -5.69
N ARG A 67 19.26 4.26 -5.15
CA ARG A 67 20.15 3.14 -5.46
C ARG A 67 20.20 2.83 -6.96
N ALA A 68 19.05 2.82 -7.62
CA ALA A 68 18.97 2.57 -9.07
C ALA A 68 19.62 3.69 -9.90
N ALA A 69 19.66 4.92 -9.38
CA ALA A 69 20.38 6.04 -9.98
C ALA A 69 21.91 6.00 -9.74
N GLY A 70 22.42 5.00 -9.02
CA GLY A 70 23.84 4.82 -8.74
C GLY A 70 24.33 5.47 -7.45
N GLU A 71 23.43 6.03 -6.63
CA GLU A 71 23.78 6.64 -5.35
C GLU A 71 24.01 5.59 -4.25
N GLU A 72 24.97 5.86 -3.37
CA GLU A 72 25.27 4.99 -2.22
C GLU A 72 24.24 5.21 -1.10
N ILE A 73 23.29 4.28 -0.97
CA ILE A 73 22.16 4.39 -0.02
C ILE A 73 22.06 3.16 0.87
N TYR A 74 21.93 3.40 2.18
CA TYR A 74 21.67 2.39 3.20
C TYR A 74 20.19 2.43 3.62
N GLY A 75 19.39 1.52 3.06
CA GLY A 75 17.96 1.42 3.33
C GLY A 75 17.68 0.74 4.67
N LEU A 76 17.40 1.53 5.71
CA LEU A 76 17.07 1.06 7.06
C LEU A 76 15.57 1.12 7.37
N ALA A 77 14.73 1.42 6.39
CA ALA A 77 13.29 1.60 6.55
C ALA A 77 12.46 0.32 6.31
N GLY A 78 13.03 -0.69 5.66
CA GLY A 78 12.36 -1.97 5.38
C GLY A 78 12.41 -2.91 6.57
N GLY A 79 11.30 -3.59 6.87
CA GLY A 79 11.22 -4.60 7.94
C GLY A 79 11.26 -6.05 7.46
N GLU A 80 11.60 -6.27 6.18
CA GLU A 80 11.78 -7.62 5.63
C GLU A 80 13.17 -8.15 6.02
N PRO A 81 13.28 -9.39 6.55
CA PRO A 81 14.57 -10.01 6.83
C PRO A 81 15.44 -10.12 5.58
N ASP A 82 16.75 -10.07 5.75
CA ASP A 82 17.74 -10.29 4.71
C ASP A 82 17.95 -11.78 4.39
N CYS A 83 17.67 -12.66 5.36
CA CYS A 83 17.74 -14.10 5.17
C CYS A 83 16.70 -14.59 4.17
N ASP A 84 17.14 -15.45 3.25
CA ASP A 84 16.25 -16.13 2.32
C ASP A 84 15.35 -17.15 3.05
N THR A 85 14.25 -17.54 2.42
CA THR A 85 13.37 -18.59 2.91
C THR A 85 14.13 -19.91 3.04
N PRO A 86 14.06 -20.61 4.20
CA PRO A 86 14.72 -21.90 4.39
C PRO A 86 14.38 -22.95 3.33
N ASP A 87 15.36 -23.77 2.93
CA ASP A 87 15.23 -24.70 1.81
C ASP A 87 14.13 -25.75 1.98
N PHE A 88 13.89 -26.21 3.21
CA PHE A 88 12.81 -27.16 3.47
C PHE A 88 11.41 -26.58 3.16
N ILE A 89 11.24 -25.26 3.29
CA ILE A 89 9.98 -24.57 2.95
C ILE A 89 9.85 -24.47 1.43
N LYS A 90 10.94 -24.08 0.74
CA LYS A 90 10.98 -24.05 -0.74
C LYS A 90 10.67 -25.43 -1.32
N GLN A 91 11.26 -26.48 -0.77
CA GLN A 91 11.04 -27.85 -1.21
C GLN A 91 9.59 -28.30 -0.98
N ALA A 92 8.98 -27.97 0.16
CA ALA A 92 7.57 -28.26 0.40
C ALA A 92 6.65 -27.58 -0.63
N ALA A 93 6.96 -26.35 -1.03
CA ALA A 93 6.24 -25.64 -2.08
C ALA A 93 6.40 -26.33 -3.46
N TYR A 94 7.62 -26.75 -3.82
CA TYR A 94 7.85 -27.52 -5.06
C TYR A 94 7.08 -28.85 -5.07
N THR A 95 7.10 -29.58 -3.96
CA THR A 95 6.34 -30.83 -3.83
C THR A 95 4.84 -30.57 -3.97
N ALA A 96 4.30 -29.55 -3.32
CA ALA A 96 2.88 -29.21 -3.43
C ALA A 96 2.48 -28.86 -4.88
N LEU A 97 3.34 -28.15 -5.62
CA LEU A 97 3.15 -27.88 -7.04
C LEU A 97 3.16 -29.16 -7.87
N ALA A 98 4.13 -30.04 -7.65
CA ALA A 98 4.25 -31.32 -8.36
C ALA A 98 3.05 -32.25 -8.09
N GLU A 99 2.49 -32.23 -6.88
CA GLU A 99 1.28 -32.96 -6.48
C GLU A 99 -0.01 -32.31 -7.00
N GLY A 100 0.07 -31.15 -7.66
CA GLY A 100 -1.08 -30.48 -8.24
C GLY A 100 -1.97 -29.74 -7.23
N LYS A 101 -1.46 -29.37 -6.04
CA LYS A 101 -2.16 -28.58 -5.01
C LYS A 101 -2.34 -27.11 -5.45
N THR A 102 -3.15 -26.91 -6.48
CA THR A 102 -3.32 -25.64 -7.23
C THR A 102 -4.77 -25.19 -7.30
N LYS A 103 -5.67 -25.88 -6.60
CA LYS A 103 -7.11 -25.59 -6.58
C LYS A 103 -7.47 -24.80 -5.34
N TYR A 104 -8.72 -24.32 -5.29
CA TYR A 104 -9.23 -23.59 -4.14
C TYR A 104 -9.05 -24.38 -2.84
N THR A 105 -8.60 -23.66 -1.83
CA THR A 105 -8.61 -24.13 -0.44
C THR A 105 -9.92 -23.72 0.23
N PRO A 106 -10.28 -24.32 1.37
CA PRO A 106 -11.36 -23.79 2.20
C PRO A 106 -11.06 -22.35 2.59
N ALA A 107 -12.11 -21.52 2.74
CA ALA A 107 -11.97 -20.09 3.04
C ALA A 107 -11.16 -19.80 4.32
N ALA A 108 -11.25 -20.67 5.33
CA ALA A 108 -10.49 -20.55 6.58
C ALA A 108 -9.04 -21.09 6.48
N GLY A 109 -8.66 -21.72 5.36
CA GLY A 109 -7.38 -22.41 5.19
C GLY A 109 -7.50 -23.93 5.18
N ILE A 110 -6.43 -24.60 4.75
CA ILE A 110 -6.35 -26.07 4.74
C ILE A 110 -6.34 -26.64 6.18
N PRO A 111 -7.03 -27.76 6.45
CA PRO A 111 -7.12 -28.31 7.80
C PRO A 111 -5.77 -28.58 8.47
N GLU A 112 -4.82 -29.15 7.72
CA GLU A 112 -3.51 -29.55 8.22
C GLU A 112 -2.69 -28.35 8.72
N LEU A 113 -2.83 -27.20 8.06
CA LEU A 113 -2.16 -25.97 8.48
C LEU A 113 -2.81 -25.39 9.75
N ARG A 114 -4.13 -25.47 9.88
CA ARG A 114 -4.85 -24.98 11.05
C ARG A 114 -4.52 -25.80 12.30
N GLU A 115 -4.42 -27.13 12.16
CA GLU A 115 -3.97 -28.03 13.23
C GLU A 115 -2.53 -27.74 13.66
N ALA A 116 -1.63 -27.53 12.70
CA ALA A 116 -0.24 -27.15 12.98
C ALA A 116 -0.15 -25.80 13.71
N LEU A 117 -0.97 -24.81 13.31
CA LEU A 117 -1.03 -23.51 13.96
C LEU A 117 -1.57 -23.59 15.40
N SER A 118 -2.63 -24.39 15.63
CA SER A 118 -3.16 -24.66 16.98
C SER A 118 -2.06 -25.24 17.89
N THR A 119 -1.35 -26.25 17.40
CA THR A 119 -0.23 -26.88 18.14
C THR A 119 0.90 -25.88 18.40
N LYS A 120 1.27 -25.05 17.41
CA LYS A 120 2.28 -24.01 17.54
C LYS A 120 1.90 -22.98 18.60
N LEU A 121 0.65 -22.52 18.61
CA LEU A 121 0.14 -21.55 19.58
C LEU A 121 0.18 -22.11 21.00
N LYS A 122 -0.22 -23.36 21.18
CA LYS A 122 -0.16 -24.04 22.48
C LYS A 122 1.27 -24.20 22.98
N THR A 123 2.17 -24.70 22.12
CA THR A 123 3.54 -25.03 22.51
C THR A 123 4.44 -23.81 22.69
N GLN A 124 4.33 -22.79 21.84
CA GLN A 124 5.22 -21.63 21.83
C GLN A 124 4.64 -20.41 22.53
N ASN A 125 3.31 -20.31 22.62
CA ASN A 125 2.63 -19.14 23.16
C ASN A 125 1.77 -19.47 24.40
N ASN A 126 1.67 -20.74 24.80
CA ASN A 126 0.87 -21.21 25.93
C ASN A 126 -0.61 -20.79 25.86
N VAL A 127 -1.17 -20.74 24.64
CA VAL A 127 -2.59 -20.45 24.40
C VAL A 127 -3.22 -21.61 23.64
N ASP A 128 -4.37 -22.08 24.14
CA ASP A 128 -5.08 -23.24 23.58
C ASP A 128 -6.24 -22.76 22.71
N TYR A 129 -6.19 -23.07 21.43
CA TYR A 129 -7.23 -22.74 20.44
C TYR A 129 -7.57 -23.98 19.64
N ASP A 130 -8.86 -24.26 19.50
CA ASP A 130 -9.32 -25.30 18.58
C ASP A 130 -8.99 -24.90 17.13
N PRO A 131 -8.60 -25.84 16.23
CA PRO A 131 -8.36 -25.51 14.83
C PRO A 131 -9.51 -24.74 14.18
N SER A 132 -10.77 -24.97 14.58
CA SER A 132 -11.96 -24.25 14.13
C SER A 132 -11.93 -22.74 14.41
N GLN A 133 -11.15 -22.29 15.39
CA GLN A 133 -10.99 -20.88 15.79
C GLN A 133 -9.84 -20.18 15.04
N ILE A 134 -9.11 -20.89 14.17
CA ILE A 134 -7.95 -20.35 13.43
C ILE A 134 -8.32 -20.13 11.97
N CYS A 135 -8.04 -18.93 11.43
CA CYS A 135 -8.19 -18.61 10.01
C CYS A 135 -6.84 -18.23 9.40
N VAL A 136 -6.52 -18.79 8.22
CA VAL A 136 -5.31 -18.47 7.46
C VAL A 136 -5.60 -17.36 6.48
N THR A 137 -4.78 -16.31 6.47
CA THR A 137 -4.92 -15.15 5.58
C THR A 137 -3.65 -14.91 4.77
N SER A 138 -3.73 -14.07 3.74
CA SER A 138 -2.60 -13.57 2.94
C SER A 138 -1.74 -12.58 3.75
N GLY A 139 -1.02 -13.13 4.73
CA GLY A 139 -0.20 -12.37 5.67
C GLY A 139 -1.02 -11.68 6.77
N ALA A 140 -0.30 -11.12 7.74
CA ALA A 140 -0.89 -10.50 8.93
C ALA A 140 -1.73 -9.25 8.62
N LYS A 141 -1.40 -8.52 7.55
CA LYS A 141 -2.13 -7.31 7.16
C LYS A 141 -3.60 -7.59 6.85
N GLN A 142 -3.88 -8.67 6.14
CA GLN A 142 -5.25 -9.09 5.87
C GLN A 142 -5.94 -9.60 7.15
N ALA A 143 -5.23 -10.30 8.05
CA ALA A 143 -5.80 -10.72 9.33
C ALA A 143 -6.28 -9.52 10.16
N CYS A 144 -5.43 -8.49 10.32
CA CYS A 144 -5.80 -7.28 11.03
C CYS A 144 -6.96 -6.54 10.34
N TYR A 145 -6.90 -6.39 9.01
CA TYR A 145 -7.96 -5.75 8.25
C TYR A 145 -9.30 -6.47 8.45
N ASN A 146 -9.34 -7.79 8.28
CA ASN A 146 -10.54 -8.60 8.47
C ASN A 146 -11.08 -8.50 9.90
N ALA A 147 -10.20 -8.55 10.91
CA ALA A 147 -10.59 -8.40 12.30
C ALA A 147 -11.25 -7.03 12.55
N ILE A 148 -10.65 -5.95 12.06
CA ILE A 148 -11.18 -4.58 12.18
C ILE A 148 -12.55 -4.47 11.52
N ILE A 149 -12.67 -4.84 10.24
CA ILE A 149 -13.96 -4.67 9.52
C ILE A 149 -15.06 -5.61 10.04
N ALA A 150 -14.71 -6.66 10.79
CA ALA A 150 -15.67 -7.61 11.34
C ALA A 150 -16.24 -7.17 12.70
N VAL A 151 -15.57 -6.26 13.41
CA VAL A 151 -15.95 -5.89 14.78
C VAL A 151 -16.17 -4.39 15.00
N ILE A 152 -15.66 -3.53 14.11
CA ILE A 152 -15.75 -2.07 14.24
C ILE A 152 -16.88 -1.54 13.36
N GLU A 153 -17.75 -0.72 13.95
CA GLU A 153 -18.80 0.04 13.27
C GLU A 153 -18.53 1.55 13.33
N GLU A 154 -19.39 2.35 12.68
CA GLU A 154 -19.29 3.81 12.75
C GLU A 154 -19.56 4.32 14.17
N GLY A 155 -18.51 4.82 14.85
CA GLY A 155 -18.60 5.48 16.16
C GLY A 155 -17.82 4.82 17.30
N ASP A 156 -17.26 3.63 17.11
CA ASP A 156 -16.29 3.00 18.03
C ASP A 156 -14.93 3.71 18.03
#